data_AF-A0A2I0QF15-F1
#
_entry.id   AF-A0A2I0QF15-F1
#
_cell.length_a   1.000
_cell.length_b   1.000
_cell.length_c   1.000
_cell.angle_alpha   90.00
_cell.angle_beta   90.00
_cell.angle_gamma   90.00
#
_symmetry.space_group_name_H-M   'P 1'
#
loop_
_entity.id
_entity.type
_entity.pdbx_description
1 polymer ?
#
loop_
_entity_poly.entity_id
_entity_poly.type
_entity_poly.pdbx_seq_one_letter_code
_entity_poly.pdbx_strand_id
1 'polypeptide(L)'
;MAKYTGVNPRDVIFTSNGKTDESIEFALNFGCTINIDGFEEIEIIDEISKRLDKKPKISFRINPEVNPHTHDKIATGVKESKFGINIRQVIEAYKLARQKNFEILGIHCHIGSQITEIEPFIEETEKISKIVMDLHDIGINLKFVDLGGGLGIDYLHDGNYNGLTYDDLANGIIPIIENLNKGLGYEIELILEPGRSIVGNAGILLTKVLSIKRTPYKKFINVDAGFNDLIRPAMYDAYHKILNLSNLSDSDDVFDIAGNLCESGDILGKNRKIAAKRNDVLAILIARRH
;
A
#
# COMPACT_ATOMS: atom_id res chain seq x y z
N MET A 1 -16.25 1.24 -6.89
CA MET A 1 -15.73 2.05 -8.01
C MET A 1 -15.38 1.20 -9.22
N ALA A 2 -14.51 0.19 -9.11
CA ALA A 2 -14.12 -0.69 -10.22
C ALA A 2 -15.29 -1.19 -11.10
N LYS A 3 -16.39 -1.65 -10.47
CA LYS A 3 -17.63 -2.05 -11.15
C LYS A 3 -18.21 -1.00 -12.12
N TYR A 4 -18.04 0.28 -11.81
CA TYR A 4 -18.60 1.40 -12.57
C TYR A 4 -17.61 2.06 -13.52
N THR A 5 -16.35 1.62 -13.53
CA THR A 5 -15.28 2.21 -14.36
C THR A 5 -14.83 1.30 -15.50
N GLY A 6 -15.59 0.23 -15.79
CA GLY A 6 -15.30 -0.70 -16.89
C GLY A 6 -14.17 -1.70 -16.62
N VAL A 7 -13.67 -1.77 -15.39
CA VAL A 7 -12.65 -2.75 -15.00
C VAL A 7 -13.27 -4.15 -15.04
N ASN A 8 -12.60 -5.08 -15.71
CA ASN A 8 -13.04 -6.47 -15.76
C ASN A 8 -12.97 -7.06 -14.35
N PRO A 9 -14.04 -7.71 -13.84
CA PRO A 9 -14.00 -8.32 -12.52
C PRO A 9 -12.86 -9.33 -12.31
N ARG A 10 -12.39 -9.97 -13.40
CA ARG A 10 -11.27 -10.91 -13.35
C ARG A 10 -9.93 -10.25 -13.01
N ASP A 11 -9.81 -8.95 -13.26
CA ASP A 11 -8.60 -8.15 -13.00
C ASP A 11 -8.69 -7.46 -11.63
N VAL A 12 -9.68 -7.85 -10.80
CA VAL A 12 -9.89 -7.29 -9.46
C VAL A 12 -9.61 -8.35 -8.40
N ILE A 13 -8.77 -7.97 -7.44
CA ILE A 13 -8.51 -8.71 -6.22
C ILE A 13 -9.06 -7.90 -5.04
N PHE A 14 -9.96 -8.49 -4.25
CA PHE A 14 -10.59 -7.85 -3.10
C PHE A 14 -9.86 -8.22 -1.81
N THR A 15 -9.10 -7.26 -1.29
CA THR A 15 -8.25 -7.41 -0.10
C THR A 15 -8.77 -6.55 1.05
N SER A 16 -9.02 -7.17 2.22
CA SER A 16 -9.40 -6.50 3.47
C SER A 16 -9.24 -7.46 4.64
N ASN A 17 -8.91 -6.95 5.83
CA ASN A 17 -8.82 -7.75 7.07
C ASN A 17 -10.15 -7.79 7.87
N GLY A 18 -11.19 -7.17 7.34
CA GLY A 18 -12.50 -7.04 7.99
C GLY A 18 -13.59 -6.94 6.95
N LYS A 19 -13.76 -7.98 6.14
CA LYS A 19 -14.83 -8.07 5.15
C LYS A 19 -16.16 -8.28 5.87
N THR A 20 -17.16 -7.46 5.55
CA THR A 20 -18.54 -7.69 6.01
C THR A 20 -19.22 -8.70 5.09
N ASP A 21 -20.29 -9.33 5.56
CA ASP A 21 -21.08 -10.25 4.75
C ASP A 21 -21.54 -9.59 3.44
N GLU A 22 -21.97 -8.33 3.49
CA GLU A 22 -22.40 -7.58 2.31
C GLU A 22 -21.25 -7.35 1.32
N SER A 23 -20.02 -7.14 1.80
CA SER A 23 -18.86 -6.95 0.92
C SER A 23 -18.40 -8.27 0.30
N ILE A 24 -18.54 -9.39 1.02
CA ILE A 24 -18.32 -10.74 0.48
C ILE A 24 -19.38 -11.06 -0.57
N GLU A 25 -20.66 -10.86 -0.27
CA GLU A 25 -21.76 -11.05 -1.23
C GLU A 25 -21.55 -10.20 -2.49
N PHE A 26 -21.14 -8.95 -2.32
CA PHE A 26 -20.83 -8.07 -3.43
C PHE A 26 -19.67 -8.62 -4.28
N ALA A 27 -18.56 -9.03 -3.66
CA ALA A 27 -17.39 -9.57 -4.37
C ALA A 27 -17.74 -10.85 -5.14
N LEU A 28 -18.51 -11.76 -4.53
CA LEU A 28 -18.98 -12.99 -5.16
C LEU A 28 -19.90 -12.72 -6.36
N ASN A 29 -20.82 -11.78 -6.23
CA ASN A 29 -21.71 -11.38 -7.33
C ASN A 29 -20.98 -10.62 -8.43
N PHE A 30 -19.98 -9.82 -8.07
CA PHE A 30 -19.13 -9.13 -9.02
C PHE A 30 -18.22 -10.10 -9.78
N GLY A 31 -17.82 -11.20 -9.14
CA GLY A 31 -17.04 -12.28 -9.74
C GLY A 31 -15.53 -12.05 -9.72
N CYS A 32 -15.06 -11.21 -8.78
CA CYS A 32 -13.65 -10.93 -8.56
C CYS A 32 -13.00 -11.94 -7.60
N THR A 33 -11.67 -11.96 -7.58
CA THR A 33 -10.91 -12.80 -6.65
C THR A 33 -10.97 -12.20 -5.24
N ILE A 34 -11.10 -13.01 -4.20
CA ILE A 34 -11.12 -12.57 -2.80
C ILE A 34 -9.84 -13.04 -2.11
N ASN A 35 -9.07 -12.10 -1.57
CA ASN A 35 -7.92 -12.41 -0.72
C ASN A 35 -8.40 -12.75 0.69
N ILE A 36 -8.32 -14.02 1.07
CA ILE A 36 -8.60 -14.52 2.42
C ILE A 36 -7.49 -14.05 3.36
N ASP A 37 -7.88 -13.38 4.44
CA ASP A 37 -6.97 -12.76 5.42
C ASP A 37 -6.80 -13.63 6.68
N GLY A 38 -7.73 -14.58 6.93
CA GLY A 38 -7.71 -15.44 8.12
C GLY A 38 -8.55 -16.71 7.97
N PHE A 39 -8.41 -17.65 8.92
CA PHE A 39 -9.11 -18.94 8.90
C PHE A 39 -10.62 -18.81 8.96
N GLU A 40 -11.14 -17.91 9.80
CA GLU A 40 -12.58 -17.70 9.95
C GLU A 40 -13.24 -17.23 8.65
N GLU A 41 -12.53 -16.42 7.84
CA GLU A 41 -13.04 -15.97 6.54
C GLU A 41 -13.25 -17.12 5.56
N ILE A 42 -12.53 -18.25 5.69
CA ILE A 42 -12.74 -19.45 4.87
C ILE A 42 -14.16 -19.99 5.10
N GLU A 43 -14.59 -20.09 6.36
CA GLU A 43 -15.91 -20.61 6.73
C GLU A 43 -17.02 -19.62 6.36
N ILE A 44 -16.82 -18.33 6.63
CA ILE A 44 -17.79 -17.27 6.29
C ILE A 44 -18.03 -17.21 4.77
N ILE A 45 -16.95 -17.23 3.96
CA ILE A 45 -17.07 -17.21 2.50
C ILE A 45 -17.77 -18.47 2.00
N ASP A 46 -17.48 -19.65 2.57
CA ASP A 46 -18.16 -20.90 2.23
C ASP A 46 -19.66 -20.83 2.50
N GLU A 47 -20.07 -20.36 3.68
CA GLU A 47 -21.48 -20.17 4.05
C GLU A 47 -22.21 -19.24 3.09
N ILE A 48 -21.67 -18.04 2.86
CA ILE A 48 -22.28 -17.03 1.99
C ILE A 48 -22.34 -17.54 0.55
N SER A 49 -21.30 -18.20 0.07
CA SER A 49 -21.25 -18.71 -1.31
C SER A 49 -22.30 -19.78 -1.59
N LYS A 50 -22.57 -20.66 -0.60
CA LYS A 50 -23.64 -21.66 -0.69
C LYS A 50 -25.02 -21.01 -0.76
N ARG A 51 -25.27 -19.97 0.06
CA ARG A 51 -26.52 -19.22 0.04
C ARG A 51 -26.75 -18.52 -1.30
N LEU A 52 -25.69 -18.07 -1.97
CA LEU A 52 -25.75 -17.38 -3.26
C LEU A 52 -25.65 -18.29 -4.50
N ASP A 53 -25.44 -19.60 -4.30
CA ASP A 53 -25.10 -20.55 -5.38
C ASP A 53 -23.94 -20.05 -6.27
N LYS A 54 -22.85 -19.65 -5.62
CA LYS A 54 -21.62 -19.16 -6.28
C LYS A 54 -20.44 -20.06 -5.93
N LYS A 55 -19.49 -20.16 -6.87
CA LYS A 55 -18.17 -20.73 -6.63
C LYS A 55 -17.17 -19.59 -6.39
N PRO A 56 -16.71 -19.34 -5.15
CA PRO A 56 -15.74 -18.29 -4.85
C PRO A 56 -14.42 -18.51 -5.58
N LYS A 57 -13.87 -17.41 -6.12
CA LYS A 57 -12.49 -17.33 -6.58
C LYS A 57 -11.66 -16.74 -5.45
N ILE A 58 -10.67 -17.48 -4.98
CA ILE A 58 -9.93 -17.08 -3.78
C ILE A 58 -8.43 -17.11 -4.00
N SER A 59 -7.76 -16.27 -3.23
CA SER A 59 -6.34 -16.32 -2.96
C SER A 59 -6.12 -16.08 -1.47
N PHE A 60 -4.91 -16.31 -0.98
CA PHE A 60 -4.60 -16.10 0.43
C PHE A 60 -3.60 -14.97 0.60
N ARG A 61 -3.95 -13.99 1.44
CA ARG A 61 -2.99 -13.00 1.92
C ARG A 61 -2.12 -13.63 2.98
N ILE A 62 -0.81 -13.61 2.75
CA ILE A 62 0.19 -14.19 3.64
C ILE A 62 0.98 -13.09 4.31
N ASN A 63 1.31 -13.33 5.58
CA ASN A 63 2.34 -12.61 6.27
C ASN A 63 3.65 -13.42 6.22
N PRO A 64 4.65 -13.02 5.42
CA PRO A 64 5.89 -13.76 5.21
C PRO A 64 6.93 -13.50 6.31
N GLU A 65 6.59 -12.73 7.34
CA GLU A 65 7.53 -12.26 8.36
C GLU A 65 8.74 -11.51 7.79
N VAL A 66 8.55 -10.68 6.76
CA VAL A 66 9.59 -9.83 6.14
C VAL A 66 9.46 -8.40 6.67
N ASN A 67 10.58 -7.79 7.05
CA ASN A 67 10.63 -6.41 7.53
C ASN A 67 11.17 -5.48 6.43
N PRO A 68 10.37 -4.51 5.93
CA PRO A 68 10.82 -3.62 4.86
C PRO A 68 11.78 -2.51 5.32
N HIS A 69 12.20 -2.49 6.60
CA HIS A 69 13.14 -1.51 7.16
C HIS A 69 12.72 -0.02 7.04
N THR A 70 11.46 0.27 6.72
CA THR A 70 11.02 1.65 6.41
C THR A 70 10.73 2.52 7.64
N HIS A 71 10.34 1.96 8.79
CA HIS A 71 10.18 2.66 10.08
C HIS A 71 10.21 1.70 11.29
N ASP A 72 10.71 2.14 12.45
CA ASP A 72 10.80 1.32 13.70
C ASP A 72 9.46 0.73 14.16
N LYS A 73 8.33 1.41 13.89
CA LYS A 73 6.97 0.90 14.20
C LYS A 73 6.51 -0.25 13.29
N ILE A 74 7.14 -0.41 12.12
CA ILE A 74 6.79 -1.44 11.13
C ILE A 74 7.50 -2.75 11.48
N ALA A 75 8.73 -2.69 12.01
CA ALA A 75 9.54 -3.85 12.38
C ALA A 75 8.88 -4.79 13.41
N THR A 76 8.33 -4.24 14.50
CA THR A 76 7.55 -4.99 15.50
C THR A 76 6.18 -5.43 14.98
N GLY A 77 5.60 -4.65 14.07
CA GLY A 77 4.29 -4.91 13.46
C GLY A 77 4.25 -6.09 12.49
N VAL A 78 5.40 -6.62 12.04
CA VAL A 78 5.43 -7.76 11.12
C VAL A 78 4.96 -9.05 11.80
N LYS A 79 5.41 -9.36 13.01
CA LYS A 79 4.96 -10.55 13.74
C LYS A 79 3.59 -10.37 14.41
N GLU A 80 3.28 -9.15 14.82
CA GLU A 80 2.01 -8.77 15.45
C GLU A 80 1.01 -8.22 14.42
N SER A 81 1.26 -8.46 13.13
CA SER A 81 0.42 -7.95 12.05
C SER A 81 -0.98 -8.53 12.16
N LYS A 82 -1.98 -7.65 12.09
CA LYS A 82 -3.38 -8.04 11.96
C LYS A 82 -3.76 -8.54 10.56
N PHE A 83 -2.79 -8.57 9.63
CA PHE A 83 -3.00 -8.81 8.22
C PHE A 83 -2.42 -10.15 7.81
N GLY A 84 -3.25 -10.95 7.15
CA GLY A 84 -2.84 -12.17 6.47
C GLY A 84 -2.54 -13.33 7.40
N ILE A 85 -2.58 -14.53 6.83
CA ILE A 85 -2.26 -15.78 7.51
C ILE A 85 -0.74 -15.85 7.68
N ASN A 86 -0.28 -16.13 8.90
CA ASN A 86 1.15 -16.31 9.17
C ASN A 86 1.72 -17.43 8.28
N ILE A 87 2.93 -17.21 7.75
CA ILE A 87 3.65 -18.16 6.88
C ILE A 87 3.64 -19.61 7.39
N ARG A 88 3.64 -19.83 8.70
CA ARG A 88 3.65 -21.17 9.33
C ARG A 88 2.32 -21.91 9.23
N GLN A 89 1.22 -21.22 8.94
CA GLN A 89 -0.13 -21.77 8.90
C GLN A 89 -0.70 -21.84 7.48
N VAL A 90 0.05 -21.38 6.48
CA VAL A 90 -0.43 -21.24 5.10
C VAL A 90 -0.87 -22.58 4.51
N ILE A 91 -0.03 -23.62 4.63
CA ILE A 91 -0.35 -24.94 4.09
C ILE A 91 -1.67 -25.48 4.67
N GLU A 92 -1.92 -25.27 5.97
CA GLU A 92 -3.16 -25.71 6.60
C GLU A 92 -4.38 -24.90 6.14
N ALA A 93 -4.23 -23.59 5.90
CA ALA A 93 -5.29 -22.76 5.34
C ALA A 93 -5.69 -23.21 3.92
N TYR A 94 -4.71 -23.51 3.06
CA TYR A 94 -4.97 -24.03 1.71
C TYR A 94 -5.61 -25.43 1.73
N LYS A 95 -5.18 -26.31 2.65
CA LYS A 95 -5.82 -27.62 2.84
C LYS A 95 -7.28 -27.48 3.26
N LEU A 96 -7.59 -26.57 4.18
CA LEU A 96 -8.96 -26.32 4.62
C LEU A 96 -9.82 -25.79 3.47
N ALA A 97 -9.33 -24.80 2.71
CA ALA A 97 -10.04 -24.29 1.54
C ALA A 97 -10.25 -25.33 0.43
N ARG A 98 -9.32 -26.27 0.24
CA ARG A 98 -9.46 -27.38 -0.72
C ARG A 98 -10.63 -28.32 -0.38
N GLN A 99 -11.10 -28.34 0.88
CA GLN A 99 -12.28 -29.10 1.29
C GLN A 99 -13.60 -28.37 0.97
N LYS A 100 -13.54 -27.11 0.54
CA LYS A 100 -14.70 -26.27 0.20
C LYS A 100 -14.92 -26.23 -1.32
N ASN A 101 -16.05 -25.68 -1.77
CA ASN A 101 -16.31 -25.48 -3.19
C ASN A 101 -15.66 -24.19 -3.72
N PHE A 102 -14.35 -24.06 -3.55
CA PHE A 102 -13.59 -22.87 -3.95
C PHE A 102 -12.81 -23.11 -5.24
N GLU A 103 -12.61 -22.06 -6.02
CA GLU A 103 -11.57 -21.98 -7.05
C GLU A 103 -10.36 -21.28 -6.43
N ILE A 104 -9.36 -22.07 -6.02
CA ILE A 104 -8.09 -21.55 -5.45
C ILE A 104 -7.22 -21.06 -6.61
N LEU A 105 -6.94 -19.77 -6.65
CA LEU A 105 -6.24 -19.12 -7.76
C LEU A 105 -4.81 -18.71 -7.45
N GLY A 106 -4.51 -18.27 -6.23
CA GLY A 106 -3.19 -17.69 -6.00
C GLY A 106 -2.87 -17.35 -4.57
N ILE A 107 -1.70 -16.77 -4.40
CA ILE A 107 -1.14 -16.30 -3.15
C ILE A 107 -0.84 -14.82 -3.27
N HIS A 108 -1.10 -14.06 -2.20
CA HIS A 108 -0.87 -12.62 -2.14
C HIS A 108 0.00 -12.30 -0.92
N CYS A 109 0.90 -11.34 -1.08
CA CYS A 109 1.73 -10.81 -0.03
C CYS A 109 1.87 -9.29 -0.21
N HIS A 110 1.95 -8.57 0.91
CA HIS A 110 2.26 -7.14 0.88
C HIS A 110 3.08 -6.79 2.12
N ILE A 111 4.38 -6.55 1.92
CA ILE A 111 5.35 -6.35 3.02
C ILE A 111 5.40 -4.93 3.57
N GLY A 112 4.84 -3.93 2.87
CA GLY A 112 4.76 -2.57 3.39
C GLY A 112 4.72 -1.47 2.34
N SER A 113 4.98 -0.24 2.76
CA SER A 113 4.93 0.95 1.90
C SER A 113 6.20 1.77 2.02
N GLN A 114 6.52 2.50 0.94
CA GLN A 114 7.65 3.42 0.86
C GLN A 114 9.00 2.69 0.96
N ILE A 115 9.08 1.51 0.36
CA ILE A 115 10.27 0.65 0.34
C ILE A 115 11.22 1.19 -0.73
N THR A 116 12.44 1.51 -0.32
CA THR A 116 13.47 2.11 -1.19
C THR A 116 14.69 1.21 -1.39
N GLU A 117 14.66 -0.01 -0.84
CA GLU A 117 15.71 -1.04 -0.90
C GLU A 117 15.17 -2.30 -1.56
N ILE A 118 16.00 -3.02 -2.32
CA ILE A 118 15.56 -4.19 -3.12
C ILE A 118 15.46 -5.45 -2.27
N GLU A 119 16.25 -5.52 -1.22
CA GLU A 119 16.43 -6.69 -0.36
C GLU A 119 15.11 -7.21 0.23
N PRO A 120 14.18 -6.36 0.74
CA PRO A 120 12.89 -6.85 1.23
C PRO A 120 12.03 -7.51 0.15
N PHE A 121 12.04 -7.01 -1.08
CA PHE A 121 11.27 -7.60 -2.19
C PHE A 121 11.87 -8.93 -2.63
N ILE A 122 13.19 -9.07 -2.63
CA ILE A 122 13.88 -10.33 -2.88
C ILE A 122 13.49 -11.35 -1.80
N GLU A 123 13.60 -10.99 -0.51
CA GLU A 123 13.26 -11.86 0.60
C GLU A 123 11.78 -12.30 0.57
N GLU A 124 10.86 -11.38 0.25
CA GLU A 124 9.44 -11.68 0.04
C GLU A 124 9.26 -12.71 -1.09
N THR A 125 9.86 -12.45 -2.25
CA THR A 125 9.71 -13.30 -3.43
C THR A 125 10.24 -14.71 -3.18
N GLU A 126 11.39 -14.85 -2.52
CA GLU A 126 11.97 -16.15 -2.17
C GLU A 126 11.08 -16.94 -1.21
N LYS A 127 10.59 -16.29 -0.14
CA LYS A 127 9.72 -16.95 0.84
C LYS A 127 8.40 -17.39 0.22
N ILE A 128 7.77 -16.53 -0.57
CA ILE A 128 6.51 -16.88 -1.25
C ILE A 128 6.76 -17.99 -2.27
N SER A 129 7.83 -17.94 -3.06
CA SER A 129 8.17 -18.99 -4.03
C SER A 129 8.33 -20.36 -3.37
N LYS A 130 8.93 -20.42 -2.18
CA LYS A 130 9.04 -21.66 -1.41
C LYS A 130 7.67 -22.22 -1.02
N ILE A 131 6.75 -21.37 -0.55
CA ILE A 131 5.38 -21.78 -0.21
C ILE A 131 4.64 -22.30 -1.45
N VAL A 132 4.81 -21.65 -2.59
CA VAL A 132 4.20 -22.09 -3.85
C VAL A 132 4.69 -23.49 -4.24
N MET A 133 5.98 -23.78 -4.08
CA MET A 133 6.52 -25.13 -4.27
C MET A 133 5.94 -26.13 -3.26
N ASP A 134 5.89 -25.78 -1.98
CA ASP A 134 5.31 -26.65 -0.94
C ASP A 134 3.82 -26.97 -1.22
N LEU A 135 3.07 -26.01 -1.78
CA LEU A 135 1.68 -26.20 -2.23
C LEU A 135 1.59 -27.07 -3.49
N HIS A 136 2.50 -26.89 -4.44
CA HIS A 136 2.59 -27.71 -5.65
C HIS A 136 2.82 -29.19 -5.30
N ASP A 137 3.73 -29.47 -4.37
CA ASP A 137 4.06 -30.83 -3.92
C ASP A 137 2.87 -31.57 -3.28
N ILE A 138 1.88 -30.85 -2.74
CA ILE A 138 0.64 -31.42 -2.20
C ILE A 138 -0.53 -31.38 -3.21
N GLY A 139 -0.24 -31.04 -4.47
CA GLY A 139 -1.19 -31.03 -5.59
C GLY A 139 -2.08 -29.79 -5.67
N ILE A 140 -1.62 -28.65 -5.13
CA ILE A 140 -2.31 -27.35 -5.26
C ILE A 140 -1.49 -26.48 -6.22
N ASN A 141 -1.97 -26.35 -7.46
CA ASN A 141 -1.33 -25.54 -8.49
C ASN A 141 -1.97 -24.14 -8.53
N LEU A 142 -1.17 -23.12 -8.22
CA LEU A 142 -1.62 -21.74 -8.24
C LEU A 142 -1.49 -21.15 -9.65
N LYS A 143 -2.37 -20.22 -10.00
CA LYS A 143 -2.33 -19.47 -11.26
C LYS A 143 -1.50 -18.20 -11.16
N PHE A 144 -1.46 -17.57 -9.98
CA PHE A 144 -0.69 -16.34 -9.78
C PHE A 144 0.01 -16.26 -8.41
N VAL A 145 1.06 -15.45 -8.39
CA VAL A 145 1.70 -14.87 -7.20
C VAL A 145 1.52 -13.36 -7.28
N ASP A 146 0.94 -12.79 -6.24
CA ASP A 146 0.78 -11.35 -6.06
C ASP A 146 1.72 -10.87 -4.95
N LEU A 147 2.71 -10.04 -5.32
CA LEU A 147 3.68 -9.47 -4.37
C LEU A 147 3.25 -8.08 -3.87
N GLY A 148 2.00 -7.69 -4.13
CA GLY A 148 1.44 -6.45 -3.65
C GLY A 148 2.18 -5.22 -4.19
N GLY A 149 2.06 -4.12 -3.46
CA GLY A 149 2.78 -2.87 -3.76
C GLY A 149 3.90 -2.59 -2.77
N GLY A 150 4.35 -1.33 -2.77
CA GLY A 150 5.23 -0.82 -1.70
C GLY A 150 6.35 0.07 -2.19
N LEU A 151 6.63 0.03 -3.50
CA LEU A 151 7.69 0.81 -4.14
C LEU A 151 7.62 2.28 -3.73
N GLY A 152 8.75 2.79 -3.22
CA GLY A 152 8.89 4.15 -2.73
C GLY A 152 8.88 5.20 -3.84
N ILE A 153 8.70 6.44 -3.42
CA ILE A 153 8.83 7.64 -4.27
C ILE A 153 9.63 8.73 -3.57
N ASP A 154 10.15 9.68 -4.33
CA ASP A 154 10.92 10.81 -3.82
C ASP A 154 10.03 11.88 -3.15
N TYR A 155 9.86 11.80 -1.83
CA TYR A 155 9.14 12.83 -1.08
C TYR A 155 9.92 14.14 -0.88
N LEU A 156 11.26 14.07 -0.99
CA LEU A 156 12.13 15.20 -0.66
C LEU A 156 12.30 16.14 -1.85
N HIS A 157 12.37 15.60 -3.06
CA HIS A 157 12.61 16.36 -4.29
C HIS A 157 13.81 17.31 -4.16
N ASP A 158 14.92 16.80 -3.61
CA ASP A 158 16.16 17.54 -3.38
C ASP A 158 17.27 17.19 -4.39
N GLY A 159 16.97 16.29 -5.34
CA GLY A 159 17.90 15.82 -6.37
C GLY A 159 18.81 14.67 -5.95
N ASN A 160 18.70 14.17 -4.72
CA ASN A 160 19.53 13.07 -4.19
C ASN A 160 18.75 11.77 -3.98
N TYR A 161 17.58 11.62 -4.60
CA TYR A 161 16.79 10.40 -4.48
C TYR A 161 17.50 9.22 -5.14
N ASN A 162 17.76 8.19 -4.34
CA ASN A 162 18.42 6.96 -4.74
C ASN A 162 17.56 5.72 -4.43
N GLY A 163 16.24 5.88 -4.37
CA GLY A 163 15.32 4.77 -4.16
C GLY A 163 15.12 3.93 -5.42
N LEU A 164 14.54 2.74 -5.23
CA LEU A 164 14.28 1.77 -6.28
C LEU A 164 13.47 2.30 -7.46
N THR A 165 13.87 1.90 -8.65
CA THR A 165 13.06 1.97 -9.87
C THR A 165 12.29 0.68 -10.11
N TYR A 166 11.36 0.69 -11.08
CA TYR A 166 10.70 -0.54 -11.53
C TYR A 166 11.66 -1.51 -12.22
N ASP A 167 12.71 -1.01 -12.88
CA ASP A 167 13.74 -1.85 -13.49
C ASP A 167 14.56 -2.57 -12.41
N ASP A 168 14.91 -1.88 -11.32
CA ASP A 168 15.59 -2.50 -10.17
C ASP A 168 14.73 -3.58 -9.53
N LEU A 169 13.44 -3.28 -9.32
CA LEU A 169 12.47 -4.25 -8.80
C LEU A 169 12.39 -5.49 -9.71
N ALA A 170 12.19 -5.29 -11.01
CA ALA A 170 12.11 -6.35 -12.00
C ALA A 170 13.37 -7.22 -12.02
N ASN A 171 14.55 -6.59 -12.04
CA ASN A 171 15.83 -7.28 -12.01
C ASN A 171 16.04 -8.11 -10.74
N GLY A 172 15.47 -7.68 -9.60
CA GLY A 172 15.55 -8.42 -8.34
C GLY A 172 14.61 -9.63 -8.28
N ILE A 173 13.37 -9.50 -8.77
CA ILE A 173 12.32 -10.52 -8.54
C ILE A 173 12.09 -11.49 -9.71
N ILE A 174 12.29 -11.06 -10.96
CA ILE A 174 12.03 -11.89 -12.14
C ILE A 174 12.88 -13.18 -12.14
N PRO A 175 14.20 -13.16 -11.84
CA PRO A 175 15.00 -14.38 -11.83
C PRO A 175 14.48 -15.45 -10.85
N ILE A 176 13.89 -15.01 -9.73
CA ILE A 176 13.33 -15.91 -8.71
C ILE A 176 12.05 -16.55 -9.25
N ILE A 177 11.17 -15.77 -9.89
CA ILE A 177 9.93 -16.27 -10.52
C ILE A 177 10.23 -17.21 -11.69
N GLU A 178 11.24 -16.93 -12.51
CA GLU A 178 11.66 -17.84 -13.58
C GLU A 178 12.18 -19.17 -13.03
N ASN A 179 12.91 -19.14 -11.92
CA ASN A 179 13.36 -20.36 -11.25
C ASN A 179 12.18 -21.14 -10.65
N LEU A 180 11.20 -20.45 -10.06
CA LEU A 180 9.95 -21.05 -9.60
C LEU A 180 9.20 -21.74 -10.75
N ASN A 181 9.03 -21.07 -11.90
CA ASN A 181 8.37 -21.65 -13.08
C ASN A 181 9.05 -22.94 -13.57
N LYS A 182 10.38 -22.99 -13.55
CA LYS A 182 11.14 -24.22 -13.87
C LYS A 182 10.83 -25.35 -12.90
N GLY A 183 10.73 -25.05 -11.60
CA GLY A 183 10.38 -26.01 -10.56
C GLY A 183 8.94 -26.52 -10.67
N LEU A 184 8.00 -25.65 -11.04
CA LEU A 184 6.58 -25.96 -11.19
C LEU A 184 6.26 -26.73 -12.49
N GLY A 185 7.08 -26.55 -13.54
CA GLY A 185 6.79 -27.08 -14.87
C GLY A 185 5.67 -26.35 -15.63
N TYR A 186 5.24 -25.18 -15.13
CA TYR A 186 4.30 -24.27 -15.77
C TYR A 186 4.63 -22.83 -15.40
N GLU A 187 4.10 -21.88 -16.18
CA GLU A 187 4.27 -20.45 -15.90
C GLU A 187 3.21 -19.98 -14.89
N ILE A 188 3.67 -19.36 -13.80
CA ILE A 188 2.83 -18.65 -12.85
C ILE A 188 2.78 -17.15 -13.21
N GLU A 189 1.60 -16.56 -13.13
CA GLU A 189 1.44 -15.12 -13.36
C GLU A 189 1.97 -14.32 -12.17
N LEU A 190 2.76 -13.27 -12.44
CA LEU A 190 3.22 -12.33 -11.43
C LEU A 190 2.32 -11.08 -11.42
N ILE A 191 1.75 -10.76 -10.27
CA ILE A 191 0.91 -9.58 -10.04
C ILE A 191 1.63 -8.63 -9.07
N LEU A 192 1.49 -7.32 -9.35
CA LEU A 192 1.94 -6.23 -8.49
C LEU A 192 0.77 -5.26 -8.27
N GLU A 193 0.70 -4.65 -7.09
CA GLU A 193 -0.34 -3.68 -6.68
C GLU A 193 0.25 -2.25 -6.45
N PRO A 194 0.92 -1.63 -7.43
CA PRO A 194 1.50 -0.30 -7.25
C PRO A 194 0.42 0.78 -7.10
N GLY A 195 0.31 1.35 -5.90
CA GLY A 195 -0.52 2.53 -5.65
C GLY A 195 0.29 3.82 -5.69
N ARG A 196 1.09 4.02 -4.63
CA ARG A 196 1.84 5.27 -4.38
C ARG A 196 2.78 5.62 -5.54
N SER A 197 3.49 4.65 -6.08
CA SER A 197 4.47 4.83 -7.16
C SER A 197 3.84 5.25 -8.49
N ILE A 198 2.56 4.97 -8.72
CA ILE A 198 1.85 5.42 -9.93
C ILE A 198 1.25 6.81 -9.74
N VAL A 199 0.42 6.99 -8.69
CA VAL A 199 -0.40 8.21 -8.57
C VAL A 199 0.19 9.27 -7.65
N GLY A 200 1.21 8.94 -6.85
CA GLY A 200 1.76 9.84 -5.84
C GLY A 200 2.25 11.15 -6.42
N ASN A 201 3.08 11.09 -7.46
CA ASN A 201 3.66 12.28 -8.10
C ASN A 201 2.65 13.08 -8.94
N ALA A 202 1.46 12.54 -9.20
CA ALA A 202 0.42 13.22 -9.98
C ALA A 202 -0.42 14.20 -9.14
N GLY A 203 -0.37 14.12 -7.80
CA GLY A 203 -1.19 14.93 -6.91
C GLY A 203 -0.43 16.11 -6.28
N ILE A 204 -0.98 17.31 -6.42
CA ILE A 204 -0.50 18.54 -5.74
C ILE A 204 -1.69 19.19 -5.03
N LEU A 205 -1.48 19.65 -3.81
CA LEU A 205 -2.43 20.47 -3.07
C LEU A 205 -1.99 21.93 -3.14
N LEU A 206 -2.83 22.77 -3.71
CA LEU A 206 -2.65 24.22 -3.72
C LEU A 206 -3.38 24.83 -2.53
N THR A 207 -2.71 25.75 -1.83
CA THR A 207 -3.28 26.45 -0.68
C THR A 207 -2.80 27.89 -0.63
N LYS A 208 -3.65 28.79 -0.16
CA LYS A 208 -3.35 30.21 -0.04
C LYS A 208 -2.84 30.55 1.35
N VAL A 209 -1.82 31.39 1.42
CA VAL A 209 -1.34 31.96 2.67
C VAL A 209 -2.33 32.97 3.21
N LEU A 210 -2.88 32.70 4.39
CA LEU A 210 -3.83 33.58 5.08
C LEU A 210 -3.11 34.63 5.93
N SER A 211 -2.05 34.23 6.65
CA SER A 211 -1.31 35.12 7.53
C SER A 211 0.07 34.57 7.89
N ILE A 212 0.99 35.47 8.24
CA ILE A 212 2.29 35.12 8.84
C ILE A 212 2.22 35.47 10.33
N LYS A 213 2.43 34.48 11.20
CA LYS A 213 2.46 34.67 12.65
C LYS A 213 3.87 34.46 13.17
N ARG A 214 4.45 35.47 13.82
CA ARG A 214 5.75 35.39 14.48
C ARG A 214 5.53 35.45 15.99
N THR A 215 5.93 34.41 16.70
CA THR A 215 5.96 34.38 18.17
C THR A 215 7.42 34.34 18.65
N PRO A 216 7.70 34.63 19.92
CA PRO A 216 9.07 34.52 20.46
C PRO A 216 9.69 33.12 20.31
N TYR A 217 8.86 32.07 20.19
CA TYR A 217 9.32 30.67 20.17
C TYR A 217 9.23 30.01 18.80
N LYS A 218 8.22 30.39 18.00
CA LYS A 218 7.94 29.74 16.71
C LYS A 218 7.26 30.68 15.72
N LYS A 219 7.54 30.48 14.44
CA LYS A 219 6.95 31.22 13.34
C LYS A 219 6.06 30.29 12.52
N PHE A 220 4.92 30.80 12.08
CA PHE A 220 3.93 30.05 11.32
C PHE A 220 3.53 30.79 10.05
N ILE A 221 3.34 30.01 8.99
CA ILE A 221 2.62 30.40 7.79
C ILE A 221 1.26 29.68 7.90
N ASN A 222 0.20 30.43 8.17
CA ASN A 222 -1.14 29.86 8.26
C ASN A 222 -1.76 29.84 6.86
N VAL A 223 -2.31 28.71 6.45
CA VAL A 223 -2.86 28.49 5.11
C VAL A 223 -4.33 28.07 5.16
N ASP A 224 -5.01 28.07 4.02
CA ASP A 224 -6.45 27.75 3.91
C ASP A 224 -6.77 26.27 3.69
N ALA A 225 -5.76 25.40 3.69
CA ALA A 225 -5.90 23.95 3.75
C ALA A 225 -5.56 23.41 5.15
N GLY A 226 -6.09 22.24 5.50
CA GLY A 226 -5.80 21.58 6.78
C GLY A 226 -5.64 20.06 6.65
N PHE A 227 -5.49 19.36 7.78
CA PHE A 227 -5.36 17.90 7.77
C PHE A 227 -6.59 17.18 7.20
N ASN A 228 -7.76 17.84 7.12
CA ASN A 228 -8.97 17.32 6.47
C ASN A 228 -8.78 17.16 4.95
N ASP A 229 -7.85 17.93 4.38
CA ASP A 229 -7.46 17.87 2.97
C ASP A 229 -6.26 16.93 2.79
N LEU A 230 -5.27 17.04 3.67
CA LEU A 230 -4.06 16.20 3.67
C LEU A 230 -3.68 15.75 5.08
N ILE A 231 -4.18 14.57 5.48
CA ILE A 231 -4.01 14.02 6.83
C ILE A 231 -2.58 13.50 7.12
N ARG A 232 -1.79 13.23 6.08
CA ARG A 232 -0.53 12.47 6.21
C ARG A 232 0.51 13.11 7.14
N PRO A 233 0.77 14.43 7.09
CA PRO A 233 1.68 15.08 8.03
C PRO A 233 1.22 14.93 9.48
N ALA A 234 -0.09 15.01 9.75
CA ALA A 234 -0.62 14.87 11.11
C ALA A 234 -0.61 13.42 11.62
N MET A 235 -0.90 12.45 10.75
CA MET A 235 -1.04 11.04 11.14
C MET A 235 0.29 10.26 11.17
N TYR A 236 1.23 10.62 10.28
CA TYR A 236 2.46 9.85 10.07
C TYR A 236 3.74 10.68 10.19
N ASP A 237 3.64 11.96 10.60
CA ASP A 237 4.74 12.93 10.49
C ASP A 237 5.37 12.97 9.08
N ALA A 238 4.55 12.69 8.05
CA ALA A 238 5.04 12.52 6.70
C ALA A 238 5.59 13.84 6.13
N TYR A 239 6.81 13.77 5.59
CA TYR A 239 7.37 14.89 4.83
C TYR A 239 6.69 15.01 3.47
N HIS A 240 6.37 16.23 3.08
CA HIS A 240 6.02 16.63 1.72
C HIS A 240 6.82 17.87 1.36
N LYS A 241 7.39 17.94 0.15
CA LYS A 241 8.00 19.18 -0.35
C LYS A 241 6.92 20.25 -0.49
N ILE A 242 7.20 21.46 0.00
CA ILE A 242 6.30 22.61 -0.13
C ILE A 242 7.07 23.70 -0.87
N LEU A 243 6.45 24.26 -1.90
CA LEU A 243 6.99 25.34 -2.71
C LEU A 243 6.04 26.54 -2.65
N ASN A 244 6.58 27.76 -2.62
CA ASN A 244 5.78 28.96 -2.85
C ASN A 244 5.80 29.30 -4.34
N LEU A 245 4.66 29.08 -5.03
CA LEU A 245 4.54 29.33 -6.46
C LEU A 245 4.56 30.82 -6.80
N SER A 246 4.28 31.69 -5.82
CA SER A 246 4.34 33.14 -5.97
C SER A 246 5.76 33.71 -5.74
N ASN A 247 6.63 32.95 -5.08
CA ASN A 247 8.02 33.32 -4.84
C ASN A 247 8.86 32.08 -4.48
N LEU A 248 9.74 31.66 -5.40
CA LEU A 248 10.57 30.46 -5.22
C LEU A 248 11.81 30.67 -4.33
N SER A 249 12.01 31.85 -3.76
CA SER A 249 13.15 32.09 -2.87
C SER A 249 12.98 31.42 -1.51
N ASP A 250 14.08 30.90 -0.96
CA ASP A 250 14.12 30.49 0.44
C ASP A 250 14.05 31.70 1.39
N SER A 251 13.66 31.44 2.63
CA SER A 251 13.73 32.41 3.72
C SER A 251 14.89 32.10 4.66
N ASP A 252 15.51 33.15 5.21
CA ASP A 252 16.42 33.02 6.36
C ASP A 252 15.69 32.54 7.62
N ASP A 253 14.38 32.78 7.70
CA ASP A 253 13.51 32.33 8.77
C ASP A 253 13.02 30.89 8.55
N VAL A 254 12.82 30.16 9.66
CA VAL A 254 12.20 28.82 9.66
C VAL A 254 10.75 28.93 10.14
N PHE A 255 9.83 28.35 9.37
CA PHE A 255 8.38 28.37 9.62
C PHE A 255 7.79 26.97 9.70
N ASP A 256 6.75 26.82 10.51
CA ASP A 256 5.79 25.74 10.33
C ASP A 256 4.65 26.20 9.43
N ILE A 257 4.20 25.34 8.53
CA ILE A 257 3.01 25.53 7.72
C ILE A 257 1.83 24.92 8.49
N ALA A 258 0.97 25.78 9.04
CA ALA A 258 -0.18 25.39 9.84
C ALA A 258 -1.47 25.55 9.03
N GLY A 259 -2.40 24.61 9.21
CA GLY A 259 -3.71 24.71 8.59
C GLY A 259 -4.67 25.65 9.31
N ASN A 260 -5.93 25.63 8.90
CA ASN A 260 -6.99 26.53 9.38
C ASN A 260 -7.96 25.89 10.38
N LEU A 261 -7.68 24.68 10.87
CA LEU A 261 -8.53 24.01 11.85
C LEU A 261 -8.13 24.36 13.29
N CYS A 262 -9.11 24.32 14.21
CA CYS A 262 -8.90 24.52 15.64
C CYS A 262 -8.32 23.28 16.34
N GLU A 263 -7.24 22.72 15.79
CA GLU A 263 -6.54 21.58 16.37
C GLU A 263 -5.03 21.81 16.31
N SER A 264 -4.35 21.54 17.42
CA SER A 264 -2.91 21.75 17.58
C SER A 264 -2.06 20.91 16.64
N GLY A 265 -2.58 19.75 16.22
CA GLY A 265 -1.95 18.85 15.26
C GLY A 265 -2.11 19.25 13.80
N ASP A 266 -2.83 20.35 13.49
CA ASP A 266 -3.05 20.83 12.11
C ASP A 266 -1.82 21.52 11.52
N ILE A 267 -0.77 20.73 11.31
CA ILE A 267 0.52 21.14 10.77
C ILE A 267 0.81 20.33 9.51
N LEU A 268 0.81 21.03 8.36
CA LEU A 268 1.07 20.44 7.05
C LEU A 268 2.57 20.32 6.73
N GLY A 269 3.41 21.09 7.41
CA GLY A 269 4.86 20.99 7.25
C GLY A 269 5.61 21.67 8.38
N LYS A 270 6.52 20.94 9.04
CA LYS A 270 7.38 21.49 10.10
C LYS A 270 8.70 21.99 9.54
N ASN A 271 9.29 23.01 10.16
CA ASN A 271 10.67 23.47 9.93
C ASN A 271 11.03 23.81 8.47
N ARG A 272 10.24 24.67 7.81
CA ARG A 272 10.38 25.03 6.40
C ARG A 272 11.03 26.41 6.23
N LYS A 273 12.05 26.51 5.38
CA LYS A 273 12.71 27.76 4.98
C LYS A 273 12.04 28.38 3.76
N ILE A 274 10.77 28.76 3.87
CA ILE A 274 9.98 29.26 2.74
C ILE A 274 9.68 30.74 2.95
N ALA A 275 10.04 31.58 1.98
CA ALA A 275 9.64 32.98 1.99
C ALA A 275 8.19 33.10 1.52
N ALA A 276 7.30 33.62 2.36
CA ALA A 276 5.88 33.75 2.03
C ALA A 276 5.26 35.02 2.62
N LYS A 277 4.26 35.56 1.93
CA LYS A 277 3.39 36.65 2.41
C LYS A 277 1.91 36.29 2.21
N ARG A 278 1.03 37.05 2.86
CA ARG A 278 -0.43 36.89 2.69
C ARG A 278 -0.81 36.94 1.21
N ASN A 279 -1.71 36.05 0.82
CA ASN A 279 -2.22 35.79 -0.53
C ASN A 279 -1.27 35.05 -1.49
N ASP A 280 -0.04 34.73 -1.09
CA ASP A 280 0.80 33.81 -1.88
C ASP A 280 0.13 32.43 -1.98
N VAL A 281 0.44 31.70 -3.05
CA VAL A 281 -0.03 30.33 -3.27
C VAL A 281 1.11 29.36 -3.02
N LEU A 282 0.90 28.43 -2.09
CA LEU A 282 1.80 27.32 -1.83
C LEU A 282 1.32 26.06 -2.54
N ALA A 283 2.27 25.26 -3.04
CA ALA A 283 2.06 23.93 -3.56
C ALA A 283 2.69 22.90 -2.62
N ILE A 284 1.88 21.97 -2.12
CA ILE A 284 2.33 20.80 -1.37
C ILE A 284 2.37 19.63 -2.34
N LEU A 285 3.57 19.12 -2.62
CA LEU A 285 3.80 18.04 -3.58
C LEU A 285 3.42 16.68 -2.99
N ILE A 286 3.11 15.72 -3.87
CA ILE A 286 2.74 14.34 -3.51
C ILE A 286 1.54 14.31 -2.57
N ALA A 287 0.58 15.21 -2.79
CA ALA A 287 -0.60 15.39 -1.95
C ALA A 287 -1.76 14.53 -2.47
N ARG A 288 -1.62 13.20 -2.35
CA ARG A 288 -2.73 12.28 -2.59
C ARG A 288 -3.62 12.18 -1.35
N ARG A 289 -4.93 12.30 -1.53
CA ARG A 289 -5.91 11.95 -0.51
C ARG A 289 -5.94 10.42 -0.40
N HIS A 290 -5.78 9.89 0.81
CA HIS A 290 -6.04 8.46 1.08
C HIS A 290 -7.53 8.24 1.22
#